data_AF-A0AAF0M6W2-F1
#
_entry.id   AF-A0AAF0M6W2-F1
#
_cell.length_a   1.000
_cell.length_b   1.000
_cell.length_c   1.000
_cell.angle_alpha   90.00
_cell.angle_beta   90.00
_cell.angle_gamma   90.00
#
_symmetry.space_group_name_H-M   'P 1'
#
loop_
_entity.id
_entity.type
_entity.pdbx_description
1 polymer ?
#
loop_
_entity_poly.entity_id
_entity_poly.type
_entity_poly.pdbx_seq_one_letter_code
_entity_poly.pdbx_strand_id
1 'polypeptide(L)'
;MRTRVLPTRRRGRGDAFGRATEGIARAMGTPWFLIGLTLFCVLWMGWNILTPKSWQFDSAAIGFTALTLVLSLQASYAAPLILLAQNRQDDRDRVQFEQDRQRAERNLADTEYLAREVVALRLAMRDMASKDFIRAELRSLLEELDRRDGDPDDLDELDDRERDRARSQVHDRGRDRGHDRSVTRG
;
A
#
# COMPACT_ATOMS: atom_id res chain seq x y z
N MET A 1 14.19 41.50 -13.82
CA MET A 1 12.77 41.71 -14.19
C MET A 1 11.98 40.48 -13.75
N ARG A 2 11.11 40.61 -12.72
CA ARG A 2 10.25 39.52 -12.24
C ARG A 2 8.91 39.60 -12.95
N THR A 3 8.63 38.66 -13.84
CA THR A 3 7.33 38.52 -14.53
C THR A 3 6.29 37.99 -13.55
N ARG A 4 5.36 38.87 -13.13
CA ARG A 4 4.16 38.50 -12.36
C ARG A 4 3.21 37.76 -13.29
N VAL A 5 3.01 36.47 -13.06
CA VAL A 5 1.97 35.68 -13.72
C VAL A 5 0.66 35.91 -12.97
N LEU A 6 -0.34 36.49 -13.62
CA LEU A 6 -1.67 36.74 -13.04
C LEU A 6 -2.50 35.45 -13.09
N PRO A 7 -3.15 35.01 -11.99
CA PRO A 7 -4.06 33.88 -12.03
C PRO A 7 -5.44 34.35 -12.54
N THR A 8 -5.83 33.88 -13.73
CA THR A 8 -7.18 34.10 -14.29
C THR A 8 -8.20 33.20 -13.57
N ARG A 9 -8.70 33.67 -12.43
CA ARG A 9 -9.74 32.99 -11.65
C ARG A 9 -11.12 33.19 -12.31
N ARG A 10 -11.41 32.46 -13.39
CA ARG A 10 -12.75 32.43 -14.02
C ARG A 10 -13.67 31.43 -13.30
N ARG A 11 -14.01 31.71 -12.02
CA ARG A 11 -14.79 30.80 -11.14
C ARG A 11 -16.30 31.07 -11.07
N GLY A 12 -16.85 32.00 -11.85
CA GLY A 12 -18.25 32.44 -11.64
C GLY A 12 -19.34 31.70 -12.43
N ARG A 13 -19.02 31.09 -13.58
CA ARG A 13 -20.04 30.63 -14.55
C ARG A 13 -20.25 29.11 -14.57
N GLY A 14 -19.42 28.36 -13.85
CA GLY A 14 -19.51 26.89 -13.74
C GLY A 14 -20.44 26.39 -12.63
N ASP A 15 -20.63 27.16 -11.54
CA ASP A 15 -21.34 26.67 -10.35
C ASP A 15 -22.87 26.72 -10.48
N ALA A 16 -23.43 27.71 -11.17
CA ALA A 16 -24.88 27.80 -11.38
C ALA A 16 -25.37 26.74 -12.38
N PHE A 17 -24.67 26.60 -13.51
CA PHE A 17 -24.96 25.59 -14.52
C PHE A 17 -24.65 24.18 -13.99
N GLY A 18 -23.54 24.01 -13.24
CA GLY A 18 -23.18 22.75 -12.61
C GLY A 18 -24.25 22.23 -11.64
N ARG A 19 -24.79 23.10 -10.78
CA ARG A 19 -25.89 22.74 -9.87
C ARG A 19 -27.20 22.43 -10.61
N ALA A 20 -27.51 23.17 -11.67
CA ALA A 20 -28.68 22.88 -12.51
C ALA A 20 -28.54 21.51 -13.20
N THR A 21 -27.36 21.20 -13.74
CA THR A 21 -27.07 19.89 -14.35
C THR A 21 -27.10 18.76 -13.31
N GLU A 22 -26.64 18.98 -12.08
CA GLU A 22 -26.69 17.98 -11.00
C GLU A 22 -28.13 17.67 -10.54
N GLY A 23 -29.02 18.67 -10.58
CA GLY A 23 -30.46 18.49 -10.35
C GLY A 23 -31.13 17.73 -11.49
N ILE A 24 -30.83 18.09 -12.73
CA ILE A 24 -31.36 17.42 -13.93
C ILE A 24 -30.85 15.98 -14.03
N ALA A 25 -29.58 15.72 -13.72
CA ALA A 25 -29.00 14.36 -13.74
C ALA A 25 -29.68 13.45 -12.70
N ARG A 26 -29.94 13.95 -11.49
CA ARG A 26 -30.72 13.21 -10.48
C ARG A 26 -32.17 12.99 -10.91
N ALA A 27 -32.78 13.98 -11.58
CA ALA A 27 -34.13 13.84 -12.10
C ALA A 27 -34.22 12.77 -13.21
N MET A 28 -33.30 12.77 -14.19
CA MET A 28 -33.31 11.82 -15.31
C MET A 28 -32.99 10.37 -14.90
N GLY A 29 -32.19 10.17 -13.85
CA GLY A 29 -31.82 8.83 -13.37
C GLY A 29 -32.86 8.15 -12.48
N THR A 30 -33.94 8.84 -12.10
CA THR A 30 -34.91 8.34 -11.13
C THR A 30 -36.22 7.93 -11.83
N PRO A 31 -36.80 6.75 -11.53
CA PRO A 31 -38.06 6.29 -12.16
C PRO A 31 -39.26 7.24 -11.96
N TRP A 32 -39.18 8.13 -10.98
CA TRP A 32 -40.16 9.19 -10.73
C TRP A 32 -40.34 10.17 -11.89
N PHE A 33 -39.31 10.42 -12.71
CA PHE A 33 -39.44 11.30 -13.88
C PHE A 33 -40.40 10.73 -14.92
N LEU A 34 -40.28 9.43 -15.20
CA LEU A 34 -41.17 8.73 -16.13
C LEU A 34 -42.62 8.76 -15.63
N ILE A 35 -42.82 8.52 -14.33
CA ILE A 35 -44.16 8.57 -13.70
C ILE A 35 -44.79 9.96 -13.84
N GLY A 36 -44.03 11.03 -13.58
CA GLY A 36 -44.51 12.41 -13.75
C GLY A 36 -44.89 12.74 -15.19
N LEU A 37 -44.06 12.31 -16.16
CA LEU A 37 -44.32 12.51 -17.58
C LEU A 37 -45.59 11.75 -18.03
N THR A 38 -45.74 10.49 -17.59
CA THR A 38 -46.94 9.69 -17.88
C THR A 38 -48.19 10.32 -17.28
N LEU A 39 -48.13 10.80 -16.03
CA LEU A 39 -49.25 11.48 -15.38
C LEU A 39 -49.64 12.76 -16.13
N PHE A 40 -48.65 13.55 -16.57
CA PHE A 40 -48.89 14.74 -17.40
C PHE A 40 -49.62 14.40 -18.70
N CYS A 41 -49.16 13.39 -19.44
CA CYS A 41 -49.81 12.94 -20.67
C CYS A 41 -51.25 12.46 -20.43
N VAL A 42 -51.48 11.67 -19.38
CA VAL A 42 -52.82 11.16 -19.04
C VAL A 42 -53.75 12.30 -18.61
N LEU A 43 -53.27 13.25 -17.81
CA LEU A 43 -54.05 14.40 -17.37
C LEU A 43 -54.40 15.32 -18.56
N TRP A 44 -53.45 15.56 -19.46
CA TRP A 44 -53.65 16.36 -20.68
C TRP A 44 -54.69 15.72 -21.61
N MET A 45 -54.55 14.41 -21.84
CA MET A 45 -55.48 13.65 -22.65
C MET A 45 -56.88 13.64 -22.01
N GLY A 46 -56.97 13.38 -20.70
CA GLY A 46 -58.22 13.41 -19.94
C GLY A 46 -58.91 14.78 -20.02
N TRP A 47 -58.17 15.87 -19.80
CA TRP A 47 -58.69 17.24 -19.89
C TRP A 47 -59.28 17.52 -21.28
N ASN A 48 -58.56 17.19 -22.35
CA ASN A 48 -59.03 17.44 -23.72
C ASN A 48 -60.21 16.54 -24.15
N ILE A 49 -60.36 15.34 -23.56
CA ILE A 49 -61.51 14.45 -23.82
C ILE A 49 -62.76 14.92 -23.08
N LEU A 50 -62.61 15.34 -21.82
CA LEU A 50 -63.72 15.73 -20.94
C LEU A 50 -64.27 17.14 -21.23
N THR A 51 -63.50 17.97 -21.95
CA THR A 51 -63.87 19.36 -22.24
C THR A 51 -64.78 19.45 -23.48
N PRO A 52 -65.87 20.26 -23.47
CA PRO A 52 -66.74 20.48 -24.63
C PRO A 52 -65.98 21.04 -25.85
N LYS A 53 -66.42 20.69 -27.07
CA LYS A 53 -65.75 21.06 -28.35
C LYS A 53 -65.41 22.54 -28.52
N SER A 54 -66.11 23.45 -27.84
CA SER A 54 -65.85 24.89 -27.87
C SER A 54 -64.58 25.31 -27.13
N TRP A 55 -64.08 24.50 -26.19
CA TRP A 55 -62.90 24.77 -25.33
C TRP A 55 -61.78 23.74 -25.52
N GLN A 56 -61.90 22.85 -26.50
CA GLN A 56 -60.86 21.86 -26.81
C GLN A 56 -59.67 22.55 -27.48
N PHE A 57 -58.59 22.73 -26.73
CA PHE A 57 -57.35 23.32 -27.24
C PHE A 57 -56.54 22.30 -28.08
N ASP A 58 -56.66 21.01 -27.76
CA ASP A 58 -56.00 19.90 -28.48
C ASP A 58 -57.00 18.75 -28.70
N SER A 59 -57.79 18.85 -29.78
CA SER A 59 -58.91 17.95 -30.01
C SER A 59 -58.46 16.51 -30.31
N ALA A 60 -59.10 15.53 -29.68
CA ALA A 60 -58.80 14.11 -29.90
C ALA A 60 -59.00 13.65 -31.36
N ALA A 61 -59.83 14.37 -32.14
CA ALA A 61 -60.10 14.07 -33.54
C ALA A 61 -58.89 14.23 -34.48
N ILE A 62 -57.92 15.08 -34.10
CA ILE A 62 -56.65 15.30 -34.83
C ILE A 62 -55.47 14.60 -34.16
N GLY A 63 -55.72 13.69 -33.20
CA GLY A 63 -54.70 12.85 -32.58
C GLY A 63 -53.73 13.59 -31.64
N PHE A 64 -54.18 14.63 -30.94
CA PHE A 64 -53.36 15.41 -29.99
C PHE A 64 -52.12 16.03 -30.65
N THR A 65 -52.33 16.82 -31.70
CA THR A 65 -51.25 17.46 -32.47
C THR A 65 -50.42 18.38 -31.58
N ALA A 66 -51.03 19.12 -30.64
CA ALA A 66 -50.29 20.03 -29.77
C ALA A 66 -49.39 19.25 -28.78
N LEU A 67 -49.89 18.17 -28.18
CA LEU A 67 -49.09 17.28 -27.35
C LEU A 67 -47.89 16.73 -28.13
N THR A 68 -48.11 16.29 -29.37
CA THR A 68 -47.06 15.74 -30.23
C THR A 68 -46.00 16.78 -30.60
N LEU A 69 -46.40 18.02 -30.89
CA LEU A 69 -45.49 19.13 -31.14
C LEU A 69 -44.63 19.44 -29.90
N VAL A 70 -45.23 19.45 -28.71
CA VAL A 70 -44.50 19.69 -27.46
C VAL A 70 -43.53 18.54 -27.16
N LEU A 71 -43.94 17.28 -27.33
CA LEU A 71 -43.07 16.12 -27.11
C LEU A 71 -41.90 16.05 -28.10
N SER A 72 -42.13 16.39 -29.38
CA SER A 72 -41.04 16.44 -30.37
C SER A 72 -40.05 17.58 -30.10
N LEU A 73 -40.54 18.75 -29.66
CA LEU A 73 -39.69 19.83 -29.15
C LEU A 73 -38.92 19.40 -27.90
N GLN A 74 -39.55 18.64 -27.01
CA GLN A 74 -38.92 18.14 -25.77
C GLN A 74 -37.68 17.30 -26.08
N ALA A 75 -37.81 16.36 -27.00
CA ALA A 75 -36.69 15.53 -27.46
C ALA A 75 -35.59 16.38 -28.11
N SER A 76 -35.96 17.38 -28.92
CA SER A 76 -35.01 18.24 -29.64
C SER A 76 -34.15 19.11 -28.71
N TYR A 77 -34.72 19.69 -27.65
CA TYR A 77 -33.93 20.49 -26.69
C TYR A 77 -33.14 19.63 -25.70
N ALA A 78 -33.55 18.38 -25.46
CA ALA A 78 -32.83 17.47 -24.58
C ALA A 78 -31.44 17.13 -25.14
N ALA A 79 -31.32 16.90 -26.46
CA ALA A 79 -30.06 16.56 -27.12
C ALA A 79 -28.90 17.54 -26.83
N PRO A 80 -29.02 18.87 -27.02
CA PRO A 80 -27.94 19.81 -26.73
C PRO A 80 -27.61 19.92 -25.23
N LEU A 81 -28.60 19.73 -24.34
CA LEU A 81 -28.38 19.74 -22.89
C LEU A 81 -27.59 18.49 -22.47
N ILE A 82 -27.94 17.33 -23.02
CA ILE A 82 -27.25 16.07 -22.82
C ILE A 82 -25.80 16.17 -23.32
N LEU A 83 -25.57 16.74 -24.51
CA LEU A 83 -24.21 16.93 -25.04
C LEU A 83 -23.33 17.81 -24.13
N LEU A 84 -23.89 18.87 -23.55
CA LEU A 84 -23.18 19.72 -22.58
C LEU A 84 -22.91 18.99 -21.26
N ALA A 85 -23.83 18.14 -20.82
CA ALA A 85 -23.64 17.31 -19.63
C ALA A 85 -22.56 16.24 -19.85
N GLN A 86 -22.56 15.61 -21.03
CA GLN A 86 -21.60 14.59 -21.44
C GLN A 86 -20.18 15.16 -21.55
N ASN A 87 -19.98 16.30 -22.22
CA ASN A 87 -18.66 16.95 -22.28
C ASN A 87 -18.04 17.19 -20.89
N ARG A 88 -18.87 17.54 -19.89
CA ARG A 88 -18.41 17.73 -18.51
C ARG A 88 -18.18 16.41 -17.74
N GLN A 89 -18.82 15.32 -18.14
CA GLN A 89 -18.52 14.00 -17.61
C GLN A 89 -17.20 13.51 -18.20
N ASP A 90 -17.03 13.59 -19.51
CA ASP A 90 -15.80 13.21 -20.22
C ASP A 90 -14.57 13.96 -19.70
N ASP A 91 -14.69 15.27 -19.44
CA ASP A 91 -13.61 16.07 -18.83
C ASP A 91 -13.23 15.57 -17.42
N ARG A 92 -14.21 15.17 -16.60
CA ARG A 92 -13.98 14.64 -15.24
C ARG A 92 -13.36 13.24 -15.31
N ASP A 93 -13.91 12.39 -16.18
CA ASP A 93 -13.44 11.02 -16.36
C ASP A 93 -12.00 11.04 -16.86
N ARG A 94 -11.65 11.93 -17.79
CA ARG A 94 -10.26 12.12 -18.25
C ARG A 94 -9.32 12.47 -17.10
N VAL A 95 -9.68 13.43 -16.24
CA VAL A 95 -8.84 13.80 -15.09
C VAL A 95 -8.70 12.62 -14.11
N GLN A 96 -9.76 11.86 -13.90
CA GLN A 96 -9.74 10.68 -13.04
C GLN A 96 -8.82 9.59 -13.63
N PHE A 97 -8.92 9.31 -14.93
CA PHE A 97 -8.04 8.38 -15.64
C PHE A 97 -6.56 8.79 -15.55
N GLU A 98 -6.25 10.07 -15.72
CA GLU A 98 -4.87 10.57 -15.61
C GLU A 98 -4.32 10.39 -14.18
N GLN A 99 -5.13 10.62 -13.15
CA GLN A 99 -4.75 10.41 -11.76
C GLN A 99 -4.56 8.93 -11.43
N ASP A 100 -5.46 8.07 -11.88
CA ASP A 100 -5.36 6.63 -11.66
C ASP A 100 -4.14 6.04 -12.35
N ARG A 101 -3.80 6.54 -13.56
CA ARG A 101 -2.55 6.17 -14.23
C ARG A 101 -1.31 6.56 -13.42
N GLN A 102 -1.26 7.80 -12.90
CA GLN A 102 -0.14 8.23 -12.05
C GLN A 102 -0.04 7.43 -10.75
N ARG A 103 -1.18 7.06 -10.14
CA ARG A 103 -1.22 6.21 -8.95
C ARG A 103 -0.71 4.80 -9.27
N ALA A 104 -1.11 4.23 -10.40
CA ALA A 104 -0.63 2.92 -10.84
C ALA A 104 0.88 2.91 -11.07
N GLU A 105 1.43 3.95 -11.72
CA GLU A 105 2.88 4.12 -11.91
C GLU A 105 3.63 4.21 -10.57
N ARG A 106 3.10 4.97 -9.59
CA ARG A 106 3.69 5.05 -8.24
C ARG A 106 3.61 3.71 -7.50
N ASN A 107 2.46 3.03 -7.54
CA ASN A 107 2.29 1.73 -6.89
C ASN A 107 3.24 0.68 -7.46
N LEU A 108 3.48 0.71 -8.78
CA LEU A 108 4.45 -0.16 -9.43
C LEU A 108 5.87 0.15 -8.92
N ALA A 109 6.26 1.42 -8.88
CA ALA A 109 7.56 1.84 -8.35
C ALA A 109 7.76 1.45 -6.87
N ASP A 110 6.74 1.63 -6.03
CA ASP A 110 6.78 1.24 -4.62
C ASP A 110 6.90 -0.28 -4.48
N THR A 111 6.21 -1.04 -5.32
CA THR A 111 6.31 -2.51 -5.34
C THR A 111 7.71 -2.96 -5.77
N GLU A 112 8.29 -2.34 -6.79
CA GLU A 112 9.67 -2.61 -7.21
C GLU A 112 10.69 -2.25 -6.12
N TYR A 113 10.47 -1.14 -5.41
CA TYR A 113 11.30 -0.73 -4.29
C TYR A 113 11.25 -1.77 -3.17
N LEU A 114 10.05 -2.13 -2.73
CA LEU A 114 9.85 -3.15 -1.69
C LEU A 114 10.44 -4.50 -2.11
N ALA A 115 10.31 -4.90 -3.38
CA ALA A 115 10.91 -6.13 -3.87
C ALA A 115 12.46 -6.10 -3.76
N ARG A 116 13.10 -4.98 -4.09
CA ARG A 116 14.56 -4.82 -3.94
C ARG A 116 14.99 -4.84 -2.47
N GLU A 117 14.26 -4.14 -1.60
CA GLU A 117 14.53 -4.14 -0.16
C GLU A 117 14.40 -5.55 0.45
N VAL A 118 13.36 -6.31 0.05
CA VAL A 118 13.18 -7.71 0.48
C VAL A 118 14.31 -8.61 0.01
N VAL A 119 14.80 -8.43 -1.22
CA VAL A 119 15.95 -9.18 -1.75
C VAL A 119 17.22 -8.84 -0.96
N ALA A 120 17.47 -7.55 -0.68
CA ALA A 120 18.61 -7.11 0.13
C ALA A 120 18.54 -7.67 1.56
N LEU A 121 17.37 -7.61 2.20
CA LEU A 121 17.14 -8.18 3.52
C LEU A 121 17.39 -9.70 3.53
N ARG A 122 16.90 -10.43 2.51
CA ARG A 122 17.11 -11.87 2.38
C ARG A 122 18.60 -12.23 2.26
N LEU A 123 19.36 -11.47 1.47
CA LEU A 123 20.81 -11.65 1.34
C LEU A 123 21.51 -11.44 2.68
N ALA A 124 21.22 -10.33 3.38
CA ALA A 124 21.77 -10.04 4.70
C ALA A 124 21.44 -11.14 5.74
N MET A 125 20.21 -11.65 5.72
CA MET A 125 19.80 -12.77 6.58
C MET A 125 20.53 -14.07 6.24
N ARG A 126 20.76 -14.35 4.95
CA ARG A 126 21.48 -15.55 4.50
C ARG A 126 22.92 -15.56 5.02
N ASP A 127 23.57 -14.40 5.01
CA ASP A 127 24.97 -14.28 5.42
C ASP A 127 25.12 -14.41 6.95
N MET A 128 24.17 -13.90 7.76
CA MET A 128 24.14 -14.13 9.21
C MET A 128 23.77 -15.56 9.61
N ALA A 129 22.87 -16.22 8.87
CA ALA A 129 22.39 -17.56 9.18
C ALA A 129 23.18 -18.67 8.48
N SER A 130 24.43 -18.42 8.06
CA SER A 130 25.23 -19.46 7.44
C SER A 130 25.37 -20.66 8.38
N LYS A 131 25.12 -21.86 7.85
CA LYS A 131 25.20 -23.13 8.59
C LYS A 131 26.54 -23.28 9.32
N ASP A 132 27.61 -22.73 8.76
CA ASP A 132 28.93 -22.78 9.36
C ASP A 132 29.07 -21.83 10.57
N PHE A 133 28.41 -20.68 10.57
CA PHE A 133 28.34 -19.79 11.73
C PHE A 133 27.51 -20.43 12.86
N ILE A 134 26.32 -20.95 12.53
CA ILE A 134 25.47 -21.65 13.50
C ILE A 134 26.20 -22.88 14.06
N ARG A 135 26.90 -23.64 13.23
CA ARG A 135 27.69 -24.81 13.64
C ARG A 135 28.90 -24.41 14.47
N ALA A 136 29.60 -23.32 14.13
CA ALA A 136 30.71 -22.81 14.91
C ALA A 136 30.24 -22.37 16.30
N GLU A 137 29.11 -21.67 16.37
CA GLU A 137 28.57 -21.20 17.65
C GLU A 137 28.01 -22.33 18.50
N LEU A 138 27.31 -23.31 17.90
CA LEU A 138 26.90 -24.51 18.61
C LEU A 138 28.09 -25.29 19.17
N ARG A 139 29.19 -25.37 18.41
CA ARG A 139 30.41 -26.08 18.83
C ARG A 139 31.14 -25.32 19.93
N SER A 140 31.24 -23.99 19.81
CA SER A 140 31.76 -23.08 20.85
C SER A 140 31.00 -23.25 22.16
N LEU A 141 29.66 -23.19 22.10
CA LEU A 141 28.79 -23.36 23.28
C LEU A 141 28.87 -24.78 23.87
N LEU A 142 28.96 -25.82 23.03
CA LEU A 142 29.17 -27.19 23.48
C LEU A 142 30.52 -27.37 24.18
N GLU A 143 31.58 -26.79 23.65
CA GLU A 143 32.92 -26.87 24.22
C GLU A 143 33.04 -26.08 25.52
N GLU A 144 32.32 -24.97 25.66
CA GLU A 144 32.19 -24.24 26.93
C GLU A 144 31.44 -25.04 28.00
N LEU A 145 30.43 -25.83 27.60
CA LEU A 145 29.73 -26.76 28.48
C LEU A 145 30.60 -27.97 28.86
N ASP A 146 31.30 -28.57 27.90
CA ASP A 146 32.22 -29.69 28.13
C ASP A 146 33.38 -29.29 29.04
N ARG A 147 33.94 -28.10 28.85
CA ARG A 147 34.98 -27.52 29.73
C ARG A 147 34.44 -27.14 31.12
N ARG A 148 33.13 -27.05 31.29
CA ARG A 148 32.47 -26.92 32.60
C ARG A 148 32.20 -28.27 33.26
N ASP A 149 32.02 -29.34 32.48
CA ASP A 149 31.65 -30.69 32.95
C ASP A 149 32.82 -31.69 33.01
N GLY A 150 33.95 -31.49 32.31
CA GLY A 150 35.18 -32.29 32.37
C GLY A 150 36.42 -31.40 32.57
N ASP A 151 37.44 -31.73 33.37
CA ASP A 151 38.04 -33.04 33.65
C ASP A 151 38.77 -33.01 35.03
N PRO A 152 38.46 -33.91 35.99
CA PRO A 152 39.23 -34.06 37.22
C PRO A 152 40.65 -34.64 37.01
N ASP A 153 40.92 -35.32 35.89
CA ASP A 153 42.16 -36.09 35.68
C ASP A 153 43.38 -35.21 35.32
N ASP A 154 43.17 -33.99 34.81
CA ASP A 154 44.26 -33.04 34.49
C ASP A 154 44.96 -32.48 35.76
N LEU A 155 44.31 -32.53 36.92
CA LEU A 155 44.93 -32.11 38.19
C LEU A 155 45.89 -33.17 38.75
N ASP A 156 45.63 -34.45 38.45
CA ASP A 156 46.44 -35.57 38.95
C ASP A 156 47.76 -35.70 38.15
N GLU A 157 47.75 -35.47 36.84
CA GLU A 157 48.98 -35.47 36.02
C GLU A 157 49.95 -34.33 36.37
N LEU A 158 49.45 -33.20 36.88
CA LEU A 158 50.27 -32.06 37.29
C LEU A 158 50.92 -32.30 38.66
N ASP A 159 50.22 -32.89 39.63
CA ASP A 159 50.79 -33.23 40.95
C ASP A 159 51.91 -34.28 40.82
N ASP A 160 51.71 -35.30 39.98
CA ASP A 160 52.71 -36.34 39.75
C ASP A 160 53.99 -35.79 39.10
N ARG A 161 53.86 -34.87 38.13
CA ARG A 161 55.02 -34.21 37.50
C ARG A 161 55.75 -33.28 38.46
N GLU A 162 55.06 -32.60 39.37
CA GLU A 162 55.70 -31.78 40.40
C GLU A 162 56.41 -32.63 41.45
N ARG A 163 55.80 -33.74 41.88
CA ARG A 163 56.42 -34.70 42.80
C ARG A 163 57.70 -35.30 42.25
N ASP A 164 57.72 -35.68 40.97
CA ASP A 164 58.91 -36.24 40.31
C ASP A 164 60.04 -35.21 40.16
N ARG A 165 59.70 -33.94 39.88
CA ARG A 165 60.68 -32.84 39.86
C ARG A 165 61.26 -32.57 41.25
N ALA A 166 60.42 -32.54 42.29
CA ALA A 166 60.87 -32.36 43.67
C ALA A 166 61.79 -33.51 44.11
N ARG A 167 61.45 -34.76 43.75
CA ARG A 167 62.26 -35.95 44.06
C ARG A 167 63.63 -35.92 43.37
N SER A 168 63.68 -35.47 42.12
CA SER A 168 64.92 -35.34 41.35
C SER A 168 65.84 -34.25 41.91
N GLN A 169 65.27 -33.12 42.33
CA GLN A 169 66.04 -31.99 42.87
C GLN A 169 66.63 -32.28 44.26
N VAL A 170 65.96 -33.11 45.07
CA VAL A 170 66.48 -33.59 46.36
C VAL A 170 67.63 -34.59 46.15
N HIS A 171 67.54 -35.46 45.14
CA HIS A 171 68.60 -36.42 44.84
C HIS A 171 69.89 -35.75 44.38
N ASP A 172 69.79 -34.66 43.61
CA ASP A 172 70.94 -33.92 43.10
C ASP A 172 71.67 -33.11 44.20
N ARG A 173 70.93 -32.45 45.10
CA ARG A 173 71.52 -31.75 46.27
C ARG A 173 72.25 -32.67 47.26
N GLY A 174 71.93 -33.96 47.27
CA GLY A 174 72.60 -34.95 48.13
C GLY A 174 74.01 -35.32 47.65
N ARG A 175 74.29 -35.23 46.34
CA ARG A 175 75.61 -35.55 45.77
C ARG A 175 76.65 -34.45 46.04
N ASP A 176 76.23 -33.19 46.03
CA ASP A 176 77.14 -32.06 46.11
C ASP A 176 77.70 -31.82 47.52
N ARG A 177 77.00 -32.25 48.58
CA ARG A 177 77.49 -32.15 49.97
C ARG A 177 78.48 -33.25 50.38
N GLY A 178 78.71 -34.25 49.53
CA GLY A 178 79.63 -35.35 49.79
C GLY A 178 81.10 -35.06 49.44
N HIS A 179 81.37 -34.01 48.64
CA HIS A 179 82.72 -33.74 48.12
C HIS A 179 83.48 -32.66 48.91
N ASP A 180 82.84 -31.96 49.84
CA ASP A 180 83.42 -30.81 50.57
C ASP A 180 83.78 -31.10 52.03
N ARG A 181 84.22 -32.34 52.33
CA ARG A 181 84.66 -32.74 53.69
C ARG A 181 86.01 -33.45 53.78
N SER A 182 86.79 -33.50 52.71
CA SER A 182 88.12 -34.16 52.70
C SER A 182 89.33 -33.23 52.68
N VAL A 183 89.16 -31.90 52.69
CA VAL A 183 90.28 -30.93 52.68
C VAL A 183 90.31 -30.12 53.98
N THR A 184 90.55 -30.78 55.11
CA THR A 184 91.09 -30.18 56.35
C THR A 184 91.36 -31.27 57.39
N ARG A 185 92.48 -31.99 57.25
CA ARG A 185 93.27 -32.57 58.35
C ARG A 185 94.37 -33.47 57.78
N GLY A 186 95.62 -33.16 58.13
CA GLY A 186 96.77 -34.04 57.96
C GLY A 186 97.75 -33.53 56.93
#